data_AF-A0A0B6ZVY7-F1
#
_entry.id   AF-A0A0B6ZVY7-F1
#
_cell.length_a   1.000
_cell.length_b   1.000
_cell.length_c   1.000
_cell.angle_alpha   90.00
_cell.angle_beta   90.00
_cell.angle_gamma   90.00
#
_symmetry.space_group_name_H-M   'P 1'
#
loop_
_entity.id
_entity.type
_entity.pdbx_description
1 polymer ?
#
loop_
_entity_poly.entity_id
_entity_poly.type
_entity_poly.pdbx_seq_one_letter_code
_entity_poly.pdbx_strand_id
1 'polypeptide(L)'
;MDEASVAELLLSPGEGRLKVLEWLLSRYDERLEELLNISQLSFGTRTESRIQKLLTAACAMCLCQSDDVDLIKGEGSLSRQVNFIDRLLDLVCLKERYLLAVNQL
;
A
#
# COMPACT_ATOMS: atom_id res chain seq x y z
N MET A 1 -5.29 14.44 -14.32
CA MET A 1 -4.01 14.12 -13.66
C MET A 1 -3.13 13.52 -14.74
N ASP A 2 -1.91 14.03 -14.90
CA ASP A 2 -0.97 13.49 -15.88
C ASP A 2 -0.14 12.34 -15.29
N GLU A 3 0.62 11.64 -16.13
CA GLU A 3 1.44 10.49 -15.74
C GLU A 3 2.51 10.88 -14.71
N ALA A 4 3.08 12.09 -14.81
CA ALA A 4 4.08 12.59 -13.87
C ALA A 4 3.49 12.74 -12.47
N SER A 5 2.28 13.27 -12.36
CA SER A 5 1.56 13.42 -11.09
C SER A 5 1.20 12.06 -10.47
N VAL A 6 0.86 11.05 -11.30
CA VAL A 6 0.63 9.67 -10.83
C VAL A 6 1.94 9.08 -10.30
N ALA A 7 3.03 9.19 -11.05
CA ALA A 7 4.33 8.68 -10.66
C ALA A 7 4.81 9.32 -9.36
N GLU A 8 4.61 10.63 -9.19
CA GLU A 8 4.96 11.34 -7.95
C GLU A 8 4.20 10.78 -6.75
N LEU A 9 2.89 10.51 -6.87
CA LEU A 9 2.11 9.89 -5.79
C LEU A 9 2.62 8.48 -5.43
N LEU A 10 3.12 7.72 -6.41
CA LEU A 10 3.52 6.33 -6.24
C LEU A 10 4.99 6.14 -5.87
N LEU A 11 5.88 7.09 -6.20
CA LEU A 11 7.33 6.91 -6.17
C LEU A 11 8.07 8.00 -5.39
N SER A 12 7.36 8.99 -4.87
CA SER A 12 7.94 10.02 -4.01
C SER A 12 7.51 9.83 -2.55
N PRO A 13 8.34 10.26 -1.58
CA PRO A 13 7.92 10.31 -0.19
C PRO A 13 6.77 11.28 0.05
N GLY A 14 5.91 10.95 1.02
CA GLY A 14 4.92 11.87 1.55
C GLY A 14 3.55 11.25 1.79
N GLU A 15 2.63 12.12 2.20
CA GLU A 15 1.27 11.73 2.60
C GLU A 15 0.48 11.09 1.44
N GLY A 16 0.69 11.57 0.21
CA GLY A 16 0.04 11.03 -0.99
C GLY A 16 0.35 9.54 -1.17
N ARG A 17 1.63 9.16 -1.03
CA ARG A 17 2.07 7.77 -1.10
C ARG A 17 1.39 6.90 -0.05
N LEU A 18 1.43 7.31 1.22
CA LEU A 18 0.85 6.53 2.30
C LEU A 18 -0.65 6.30 2.09
N LYS A 19 -1.39 7.33 1.63
CA LYS A 19 -2.81 7.20 1.29
C LYS A 19 -3.07 6.25 0.13
N VAL A 20 -2.22 6.25 -0.90
CA VAL A 20 -2.35 5.32 -2.02
C VAL A 20 -2.11 3.89 -1.56
N LEU A 21 -1.09 3.65 -0.72
CA LEU A 21 -0.83 2.32 -0.17
C LEU A 21 -1.98 1.83 0.70
N GLU A 22 -2.52 2.69 1.57
CA GLU A 22 -3.72 2.35 2.36
C GLU A 22 -4.89 1.97 1.47
N TRP A 23 -5.17 2.79 0.47
CA TRP A 23 -6.28 2.56 -0.44
C TRP A 23 -6.13 1.25 -1.21
N LEU A 24 -4.94 0.95 -1.75
CA LEU A 24 -4.67 -0.30 -2.47
C LEU A 24 -4.81 -1.53 -1.57
N LEU A 25 -4.24 -1.48 -0.36
CA LEU A 25 -4.27 -2.59 0.59
C LEU A 25 -5.70 -2.86 1.11
N SER A 26 -6.47 -1.80 1.40
CA SER A 26 -7.88 -1.94 1.79
C SER A 26 -8.75 -2.54 0.68
N ARG A 27 -8.40 -2.34 -0.59
CA ARG A 27 -9.12 -2.98 -1.73
C ARG A 27 -8.80 -4.46 -1.91
N TYR A 28 -7.66 -4.91 -1.41
CA TYR A 28 -7.24 -6.29 -1.57
C TYR A 28 -8.00 -7.25 -0.62
N ASP A 29 -8.13 -6.88 0.65
CA ASP A 29 -8.73 -7.72 1.70
C ASP A 29 -9.33 -6.86 2.83
N GLU A 30 -10.54 -7.20 3.26
CA GLU A 30 -11.28 -6.50 4.34
C GLU A 30 -10.50 -6.49 5.68
N ARG A 31 -9.69 -7.52 5.95
CA ARG A 31 -8.88 -7.59 7.17
C ARG A 31 -7.75 -6.57 7.16
N LEU A 32 -7.25 -6.22 5.97
CA LEU A 32 -6.26 -5.16 5.81
C LEU A 32 -6.91 -3.79 6.00
N GLU A 33 -8.14 -3.60 5.52
CA GLU A 33 -8.91 -2.39 5.79
C GLU A 33 -9.12 -2.20 7.30
N GLU A 34 -9.50 -3.25 8.03
CA GLU A 34 -9.63 -3.22 9.49
C GLU A 34 -8.30 -2.88 10.20
N LEU A 35 -7.20 -3.52 9.79
CA LEU A 35 -5.86 -3.25 10.33
C LEU A 35 -5.46 -1.78 10.13
N LEU A 36 -5.75 -1.24 8.94
CA LEU A 36 -5.38 0.10 8.51
C LEU A 36 -6.35 1.18 9.02
N ASN A 37 -7.50 0.83 9.59
CA ASN A 37 -8.44 1.82 10.11
C ASN A 37 -7.83 2.58 11.32
N ILE A 38 -7.35 3.80 11.08
CA ILE A 38 -6.57 4.63 12.04
C ILE A 38 -7.46 5.41 13.02
N SER A 39 -8.77 5.16 13.03
CA SER A 39 -9.73 5.86 13.87
C SER A 39 -9.52 5.65 15.39
N GLN A 40 -8.57 4.80 15.81
CA GLN A 40 -8.35 4.42 17.20
C GLN A 40 -7.03 4.93 17.86
N LEU A 41 -6.21 5.76 17.21
CA LEU A 41 -4.88 6.14 17.75
C LEU A 41 -4.71 7.63 18.08
N SER A 42 -4.07 7.89 19.23
CA SER A 42 -3.77 9.22 19.78
C SER A 42 -2.83 10.03 18.87
N PHE A 43 -2.96 11.36 18.90
CA PHE A 43 -2.42 12.28 17.88
C PHE A 43 -0.90 12.26 17.68
N GLY A 44 -0.09 11.85 18.68
CA GLY A 44 1.37 11.93 18.61
C GLY A 44 2.08 10.71 17.99
N THR A 45 1.44 9.53 17.96
CA THR A 45 2.03 8.27 17.47
C THR A 45 1.51 7.85 16.09
N ARG A 46 0.72 8.72 15.44
CA ARG A 46 -0.12 8.35 14.29
C ARG A 46 0.67 7.98 13.04
N THR A 47 1.72 8.73 12.70
CA THR A 47 2.47 8.49 11.45
C THR A 47 3.36 7.25 11.53
N GLU A 48 4.15 7.09 12.60
CA GLU A 48 5.00 5.90 12.77
C GLU A 48 4.16 4.62 12.93
N SER A 49 3.05 4.68 13.69
CA SER A 49 2.13 3.54 13.78
C SER A 49 1.48 3.18 12.44
N ARG A 50 1.15 4.18 11.62
CA ARG A 50 0.61 3.97 10.27
C ARG A 50 1.63 3.30 9.35
N ILE A 51 2.87 3.80 9.32
CA ILE A 51 3.94 3.21 8.50
C ILE A 51 4.19 1.77 8.93
N GLN A 52 4.20 1.48 10.24
CA GLN A 52 4.38 0.13 10.73
C GLN A 52 3.22 -0.81 10.35
N LYS A 53 1.98 -0.32 10.35
CA LYS A 53 0.81 -1.10 9.88
C LYS A 53 0.90 -1.40 8.38
N LEU A 54 1.26 -0.40 7.58
CA LEU A 54 1.48 -0.56 6.14
C LEU A 54 2.60 -1.56 5.85
N LEU A 55 3.71 -1.47 6.58
CA LEU A 55 4.82 -2.42 6.50
C LEU A 55 4.37 -3.84 6.85
N THR A 56 3.61 -3.98 7.94
CA THR A 56 3.07 -5.29 8.38
C THR A 56 2.16 -5.91 7.32
N ALA A 57 1.26 -5.12 6.73
CA ALA A 57 0.38 -5.57 5.65
C ALA A 57 1.17 -5.98 4.40
N ALA A 58 2.14 -5.16 3.99
CA ALA A 58 2.98 -5.46 2.83
C ALA A 58 3.84 -6.72 3.03
N CYS A 59 4.40 -6.93 4.24
CA CYS A 59 5.11 -8.16 4.59
C CYS A 59 4.20 -9.38 4.56
N ALA A 60 2.96 -9.27 5.08
CA ALA A 60 1.98 -10.36 5.05
C ALA A 60 1.60 -10.77 3.61
N MET A 61 1.69 -9.84 2.66
CA MET A 61 1.49 -10.07 1.23
C MET A 61 2.77 -10.46 0.48
N CYS A 62 3.88 -10.69 1.20
CA CYS A 62 5.19 -11.02 0.64
C CYS A 62 5.72 -9.97 -0.36
N LEU A 63 5.36 -8.70 -0.19
CA LEU A 63 5.80 -7.60 -1.06
C LEU A 63 7.17 -7.03 -0.65
N CYS A 64 7.48 -7.04 0.64
CA CYS A 64 8.74 -6.57 1.21
C CYS A 64 9.08 -7.27 2.54
N GLN A 65 10.27 -7.02 3.08
CA GLN A 65 10.74 -7.51 4.38
C GLN A 65 10.41 -6.52 5.51
N SER A 66 10.52 -6.98 6.76
CA SER A 66 10.17 -6.18 7.96
C SER A 66 11.10 -5.00 8.24
N ASP A 67 12.26 -4.94 7.57
CA ASP A 67 13.24 -3.86 7.63
C ASP A 67 13.15 -2.92 6.42
N ASP A 68 12.32 -3.23 5.42
CA ASP A 68 12.11 -2.41 4.20
C ASP A 68 11.15 -1.21 4.46
N VAL A 69 11.31 -0.49 5.57
CA VAL A 69 10.49 0.69 5.89
C VAL A 69 10.64 1.80 4.84
N ASP A 70 11.80 1.86 4.19
CA ASP A 70 12.12 2.79 3.11
C ASP A 70 11.21 2.60 1.88
N LEU A 71 10.77 1.37 1.61
CA LEU A 71 9.79 1.08 0.57
C LEU A 71 8.41 1.64 0.90
N ILE A 72 7.97 1.58 2.16
CA ILE A 72 6.69 2.17 2.56
C ILE A 72 6.75 3.70 2.47
N LYS A 73 7.87 4.28 2.90
CA LYS A 73 8.09 5.74 2.91
C LYS A 73 8.35 6.34 1.53
N GLY A 74 8.76 5.55 0.53
CA GLY A 74 9.11 6.04 -0.80
C GLY A 74 10.53 6.59 -0.89
N GLU A 75 11.38 6.15 0.02
CA GLU A 75 12.78 6.59 0.16
C GLU A 75 13.76 5.54 -0.40
N GLY A 76 13.27 4.34 -0.73
CA GLY A 76 14.08 3.28 -1.34
C GLY A 76 14.54 3.61 -2.76
N SER A 77 15.42 2.78 -3.31
CA SER A 77 15.88 2.98 -4.70
C SER A 77 14.70 2.88 -5.69
N LEU A 78 14.73 3.68 -6.77
CA LEU A 78 13.66 3.72 -7.77
C LEU A 78 13.26 2.32 -8.27
N SER A 79 14.24 1.46 -8.55
CA SER A 79 13.98 0.09 -9.01
C SER A 79 13.22 -0.75 -7.96
N ARG A 80 13.57 -0.65 -6.68
CA ARG A 80 12.86 -1.35 -5.60
C ARG A 80 11.44 -0.79 -5.43
N GLN A 81 11.28 0.53 -5.51
CA GLN A 81 9.97 1.17 -5.40
C GLN A 81 9.03 0.76 -6.55
N VAL A 82 9.51 0.78 -7.79
CA VAL A 82 8.73 0.35 -8.96
C VAL A 82 8.33 -1.12 -8.82
N ASN A 83 9.27 -2.01 -8.50
CA ASN A 83 8.96 -3.42 -8.32
C ASN A 83 7.92 -3.66 -7.22
N PHE A 84 8.00 -2.93 -6.11
CA PHE A 84 7.04 -3.00 -5.03
C PHE A 84 5.62 -2.58 -5.48
N ILE A 85 5.51 -1.45 -6.18
CA ILE A 85 4.23 -0.93 -6.67
C ILE A 85 3.62 -1.85 -7.74
N ASP A 86 4.39 -2.31 -8.71
CA ASP A 86 3.92 -3.20 -9.76
C ASP A 86 3.33 -4.49 -9.17
N ARG A 87 4.05 -5.12 -8.23
CA ARG A 87 3.58 -6.34 -7.57
C ARG A 87 2.31 -6.11 -6.73
N LEU A 88 2.21 -4.97 -6.06
CA LEU A 88 0.99 -4.61 -5.32
C LEU A 88 -0.20 -4.44 -6.27
N LEU A 89 -0.01 -3.71 -7.36
CA LEU A 89 -1.04 -3.50 -8.38
C LEU A 89 -1.49 -4.83 -9.01
N ASP A 90 -0.56 -5.73 -9.32
CA ASP A 90 -0.88 -7.05 -9.84
C ASP A 90 -1.78 -7.84 -8.89
N LEU A 91 -1.47 -7.85 -7.59
CA LEU A 91 -2.29 -8.55 -6.58
C LEU A 91 -3.69 -7.95 -6.46
N VAL A 92 -3.79 -6.61 -6.40
CA VAL A 92 -5.08 -5.91 -6.28
C VAL A 92 -5.92 -6.13 -7.54
N CYS A 93 -5.33 -5.96 -8.73
CA CYS A 93 -6.03 -6.16 -9.99
C CYS A 93 -6.47 -7.62 -10.18
N LEU A 94 -5.64 -8.58 -9.78
CA LEU A 94 -5.98 -10.00 -9.86
C LEU A 94 -7.18 -10.34 -8.96
N LYS A 95 -7.19 -9.81 -7.73
CA LYS A 95 -8.31 -9.97 -6.79
C LYS A 95 -9.60 -9.40 -7.37
N GLU A 96 -9.56 -8.20 -7.93
CA GLU A 96 -10.73 -7.57 -8.56
C GLU A 96 -11.26 -8.38 -9.74
N ARG A 97 -10.37 -8.84 -10.65
CA ARG A 97 -10.75 -9.68 -11.79
C ARG A 97 -11.39 -11.00 -11.33
N TYR A 98 -10.84 -11.62 -10.28
CA TYR A 98 -11.41 -12.84 -9.72
C TYR A 98 -12.81 -12.60 -9.16
N LEU A 99 -13.02 -11.52 -8.39
CA LEU A 99 -14.33 -11.16 -7.86
C LEU A 99 -15.36 -10.91 -8.97
N LEU A 100 -14.97 -10.23 -10.06
CA LEU A 100 -15.84 -10.01 -11.20
C LEU A 100 -16.22 -11.32 -11.91
N ALA A 101 -15.29 -12.27 -12.03
CA ALA A 101 -15.55 -13.56 -12.64
C ALA A 101 -16.50 -14.43 -11.79
N VAL A 102 -16.36 -14.39 -10.47
CA VAL A 102 -17.21 -15.17 -9.55
C VAL A 102 -18.62 -14.58 -9.43
N ASN A 103 -18.77 -13.25 -9.47
CA ASN A 103 -20.08 -12.60 -9.36
C ASN A 103 -20.90 -12.55 -10.67
N GLN A 104 -20.38 -13.12 -11.76
CA GLN A 104 -21.08 -13.27 -13.04
C GLN A 104 -21.63 -14.70 -13.27
N LEU A 105 -21.47 -15.60 -12.28
CA LEU A 105 -22.02 -16.96 -12.25
C LEU A 105 -23.15 -17.04 -11.21
#